data_AF-A0A0J6YA07-F1
#
_entry.id   AF-A0A0J6YA07-F1
#
_cell.length_a   1.000
_cell.length_b   1.000
_cell.length_c   1.000
_cell.angle_alpha   90.00
_cell.angle_beta   90.00
_cell.angle_gamma   90.00
#
_symmetry.space_group_name_H-M   'P 1'
#
loop_
_entity.id
_entity.type
_entity.pdbx_description
1 polymer ?
#
loop_
_entity_poly.entity_id
_entity_poly.type
_entity_poly.pdbx_seq_one_letter_code
_entity_poly.pdbx_strand_id
1 'polypeptide(L)'
;MDHAFELAFDLLAEAADRIQHQQYGITRNLHHNHGPIQLTTVHEYSPEQGHHLVLLANDDYGLLAAIEATAPDLDTAPDTRIQKVRAGDLTFHAVPGTWSYRATGAHTYTLTAGVGDEPMWTLTIDHAPLALAYDDLHQAIDDVLTTEPVAA
;
A
#
# COMPACT_ATOMS: atom_id res chain seq x y z
N MET A 1 -4.73 -11.69 12.26
CA MET A 1 -3.47 -10.93 12.30
C MET A 1 -3.72 -9.78 11.35
N ASP A 2 -3.75 -8.56 11.84
CA ASP A 2 -4.02 -7.36 11.05
C ASP A 2 -3.12 -7.36 9.81
N HIS A 3 -3.74 -7.36 8.62
CA HIS A 3 -2.99 -7.54 7.38
C HIS A 3 -2.21 -6.27 7.08
N ALA A 4 -1.05 -6.36 6.42
CA ALA A 4 -0.25 -5.16 6.10
C ALA A 4 -1.00 -4.15 5.23
N PHE A 5 -2.13 -4.53 4.64
CA PHE A 5 -3.07 -3.64 3.98
C PHE A 5 -3.73 -2.64 4.95
N GLU A 6 -4.16 -3.06 6.14
CA GLU A 6 -4.71 -2.14 7.14
C GLU A 6 -3.67 -1.10 7.55
N LEU A 7 -2.46 -1.57 7.86
CA LEU A 7 -1.32 -0.71 8.12
C LEU A 7 -1.07 0.26 6.94
N ALA A 8 -1.14 -0.22 5.69
CA ALA A 8 -0.93 0.63 4.52
C ALA A 8 -2.00 1.73 4.39
N PHE A 9 -3.26 1.45 4.75
CA PHE A 9 -4.31 2.47 4.80
C PHE A 9 -4.04 3.51 5.89
N ASP A 10 -3.65 3.10 7.09
CA ASP A 10 -3.28 4.03 8.16
C ASP A 10 -2.11 4.93 7.77
N LEU A 11 -1.12 4.37 7.06
CA LEU A 11 0.07 5.09 6.63
C LEU A 11 -0.21 6.13 5.53
N LEU A 12 -1.39 6.14 4.89
CA LEU A 12 -1.78 7.23 3.97
C LEU A 12 -1.83 8.57 4.71
N ALA A 13 -2.51 8.62 5.86
CA ALA A 13 -2.60 9.82 6.67
C ALA A 13 -1.24 10.24 7.22
N GLU A 14 -0.42 9.27 7.64
CA GLU A 14 0.95 9.51 8.10
C GLU A 14 1.83 10.12 7.00
N ALA A 15 1.73 9.62 5.76
CA ALA A 15 2.48 10.17 4.63
C ALA A 15 2.03 11.60 4.29
N ALA A 16 0.72 11.87 4.34
CA ALA A 16 0.15 13.20 4.14
C ALA A 16 0.58 14.21 5.21
N ASP A 17 0.73 13.79 6.47
CA ASP A 17 1.26 14.65 7.53
C ASP A 17 2.76 14.91 7.32
N ARG A 18 3.54 13.86 7.06
CA ARG A 18 5.00 13.96 6.96
C ARG A 18 5.50 14.82 5.81
N ILE A 19 4.79 14.87 4.68
CA ILE A 19 5.21 15.70 3.55
C ILE A 19 5.23 17.19 3.94
N GLN A 20 4.44 17.60 4.93
CA GLN A 20 4.38 18.97 5.45
C GLN A 20 5.58 19.35 6.33
N HIS A 21 6.31 18.36 6.87
CA HIS A 21 7.46 18.60 7.74
C HIS A 21 8.74 19.00 6.99
N GLN A 22 8.76 18.93 5.65
CA GLN A 22 9.89 19.36 4.80
C GLN A 22 11.23 18.71 5.18
N GLN A 23 11.20 17.45 5.63
CA GLN A 23 12.39 16.68 5.98
C GLN A 23 12.95 16.01 4.73
N TYR A 24 13.60 16.80 3.88
CA TYR A 24 14.16 16.34 2.61
C TYR A 24 15.28 15.31 2.78
N GLY A 25 15.41 14.44 1.77
CA GLY A 25 16.33 13.32 1.77
C GLY A 25 15.74 12.11 2.48
N ILE A 26 16.63 11.25 3.01
CA ILE A 26 16.24 10.00 3.66
C ILE A 26 16.19 10.23 5.18
N THR A 27 15.03 10.01 5.78
CA THR A 27 14.81 10.17 7.22
C THR A 27 14.27 8.88 7.83
N ARG A 28 14.93 8.38 8.87
CA ARG A 28 14.39 7.29 9.70
C ARG A 28 13.50 7.87 10.78
N ASN A 29 12.25 7.42 10.83
CA ASN A 29 11.24 7.95 11.73
C ASN A 29 11.23 7.14 13.01
N LEU A 30 11.81 7.68 14.08
CA LEU A 30 11.96 6.98 15.36
C LEU A 30 10.72 7.09 16.26
N HIS A 31 9.83 8.05 15.98
CA HIS A 31 8.62 8.30 16.76
C HIS A 31 7.39 8.10 15.86
N HIS A 32 6.70 6.98 16.05
CA HIS A 32 5.41 6.64 15.45
C HIS A 32 4.69 5.60 16.33
N ASN A 33 3.39 5.39 16.11
CA ASN A 33 2.54 4.49 16.90
C ASN A 33 2.14 3.19 16.17
N HIS A 34 2.72 2.90 15.01
CA HIS A 34 2.43 1.71 14.19
C HIS A 34 3.09 0.40 14.65
N GLY A 35 3.36 0.25 15.95
CA GLY A 35 4.00 -0.95 16.51
C GLY A 35 5.48 -1.10 16.16
N PRO A 36 6.04 -2.33 16.25
CA PRO A 36 7.48 -2.61 16.15
C PRO A 36 7.95 -2.70 14.69
N ILE A 37 7.61 -1.70 13.88
CA ILE A 37 8.07 -1.58 12.49
C ILE A 37 9.06 -0.42 12.37
N GLN A 38 9.87 -0.44 11.32
CA GLN A 38 10.72 0.69 10.95
C GLN A 38 10.03 1.52 9.87
N LEU A 39 9.82 2.81 10.14
CA LEU A 39 9.39 3.77 9.14
C LEU A 39 10.57 4.59 8.61
N THR A 40 10.67 4.70 7.29
CA THR A 40 11.68 5.52 6.59
C THR A 40 10.98 6.37 5.54
N THR A 41 11.22 7.68 5.53
CA THR A 41 10.77 8.57 4.46
C THR A 41 11.92 8.89 3.50
N VAL A 42 11.59 8.99 2.22
CA VAL A 42 12.42 9.61 1.20
C VAL A 42 11.62 10.79 0.67
N HIS A 43 12.10 12.01 0.88
CA HIS A 43 11.37 13.23 0.50
C HIS A 43 12.20 14.09 -0.44
N GLU A 44 11.66 14.35 -1.62
CA GLU A 44 12.25 15.18 -2.65
C GLU A 44 11.35 16.38 -2.93
N TYR A 45 11.96 17.47 -3.37
CA TYR A 45 11.25 18.66 -3.86
C TYR A 45 11.91 19.16 -5.14
N SER A 46 11.07 19.48 -6.12
CA SER A 46 11.50 20.25 -7.29
C SER A 46 10.45 21.31 -7.65
N PRO A 47 10.85 22.46 -8.22
CA PRO A 47 9.89 23.47 -8.67
C PRO A 47 8.91 22.97 -9.75
N GLU A 48 9.25 21.91 -10.49
CA GLU A 48 8.43 21.38 -11.59
C GLU A 48 7.43 20.32 -11.11
N GLN A 49 7.78 19.54 -10.10
CA GLN A 49 6.98 18.39 -9.63
C GLN A 49 6.38 18.60 -8.23
N GLY A 50 6.77 19.68 -7.54
CA GLY A 50 6.40 19.93 -6.15
C GLY A 50 7.12 19.00 -5.19
N HIS A 51 6.46 18.69 -4.08
CA HIS A 51 6.89 17.75 -3.07
C HIS A 51 6.51 16.31 -3.46
N HIS A 52 7.47 15.40 -3.35
CA HIS A 52 7.29 13.97 -3.56
C HIS A 52 7.88 13.22 -2.36
N LEU A 53 7.05 12.49 -1.63
CA LEU A 53 7.46 11.72 -0.46
C LEU A 53 7.08 10.25 -0.63
N VAL A 54 8.04 9.37 -0.38
CA VAL A 54 7.81 7.93 -0.25
C VAL A 54 8.02 7.52 1.19
N LEU A 55 6.98 6.99 1.83
CA LEU A 55 7.03 6.40 3.16
C LEU A 55 7.12 4.88 3.04
N LEU A 56 8.21 4.31 3.56
CA LEU A 56 8.49 2.89 3.58
C LEU A 56 8.29 2.35 4.99
N ALA A 57 7.49 1.29 5.10
CA ALA A 57 7.31 0.52 6.32
C ALA A 57 8.00 -0.84 6.18
N ASN A 58 8.87 -1.16 7.12
CA ASN A 58 9.64 -2.40 7.14
C ASN A 58 9.51 -3.14 8.47
N ASP A 59 9.53 -4.46 8.42
CA ASP A 59 9.77 -5.32 9.58
C ASP A 59 11.00 -6.21 9.36
N ASP A 60 11.20 -7.19 10.24
CA ASP A 60 12.32 -8.13 10.18
C ASP A 60 12.33 -8.96 8.88
N TYR A 61 11.20 -9.07 8.19
CA TYR A 61 11.04 -9.82 6.93
C TYR A 61 11.12 -8.92 5.70
N GLY A 62 11.41 -7.62 5.85
CA GLY A 62 11.60 -6.69 4.75
C GLY A 62 10.47 -5.68 4.60
N LEU A 63 10.10 -5.33 3.36
CA LEU A 63 9.10 -4.29 3.09
C LEU A 63 7.68 -4.81 3.40
N LEU A 64 6.98 -4.11 4.28
CA LEU A 64 5.56 -4.33 4.59
C LEU A 64 4.66 -3.50 3.69
N ALA A 65 4.94 -2.20 3.57
CA ALA A 65 4.17 -1.29 2.76
C ALA A 65 5.04 -0.13 2.24
N ALA A 66 4.67 0.41 1.08
CA ALA A 66 5.23 1.64 0.53
C ALA A 66 4.10 2.56 0.13
N ILE A 67 4.12 3.79 0.66
CA ILE A 67 3.12 4.83 0.41
C ILE A 67 3.79 5.99 -0.30
N GLU A 68 3.12 6.53 -1.30
CA GLU A 68 3.50 7.77 -1.97
C GLU A 68 2.58 8.89 -1.50
N ALA A 69 3.16 10.07 -1.27
CA ALA A 69 2.45 11.32 -1.05
C ALA A 69 3.02 12.39 -1.99
N THR A 70 2.16 13.14 -2.66
CA THR A 70 2.56 14.22 -3.57
C THR A 70 1.77 15.48 -3.29
N ALA A 71 2.42 16.64 -3.37
CA ALA A 71 1.76 17.93 -3.24
C ALA A 71 2.51 18.98 -4.08
N PRO A 72 1.83 19.83 -4.88
CA PRO A 72 2.51 20.85 -5.68
C PRO A 72 3.22 21.91 -4.81
N ASP A 73 2.66 22.18 -3.63
CA ASP A 73 3.16 23.09 -2.60
C ASP A 73 2.64 22.64 -1.23
N LEU A 74 3.04 23.34 -0.17
CA LEU A 74 2.66 23.03 1.21
C LEU A 74 1.25 23.48 1.59
N ASP A 75 0.64 24.36 0.79
CA ASP A 75 -0.70 24.89 1.05
C ASP A 75 -1.79 24.01 0.40
N THR A 76 -1.39 23.10 -0.49
CA THR A 76 -2.25 22.15 -1.17
C THR A 76 -2.33 20.83 -0.41
N ALA A 77 -3.55 20.30 -0.24
CA ALA A 77 -3.77 18.99 0.36
C ALA A 77 -3.02 17.91 -0.44
N PRO A 78 -2.18 17.07 0.20
CA PRO A 78 -1.44 16.03 -0.50
C PRO A 78 -2.35 14.96 -1.09
N ASP A 79 -2.00 14.47 -2.28
CA ASP A 79 -2.53 13.22 -2.83
C ASP A 79 -1.69 12.06 -2.31
N THR A 80 -2.35 11.02 -1.79
CA THR A 80 -1.67 9.86 -1.21
C THR A 80 -2.12 8.55 -1.82
N ARG A 81 -1.18 7.64 -2.01
CA ARG A 81 -1.43 6.36 -2.67
C ARG A 81 -0.58 5.24 -2.08
N ILE A 82 -1.21 4.10 -1.85
CA ILE A 82 -0.50 2.86 -1.55
C ILE A 82 0.17 2.37 -2.84
N GLN A 83 1.49 2.20 -2.84
CA GLN A 83 2.26 1.73 -4.00
C GLN A 83 2.58 0.24 -3.93
N LYS A 84 2.91 -0.25 -2.74
CA LYS A 84 3.21 -1.67 -2.49
C LYS A 84 2.69 -2.10 -1.12
N VAL A 85 2.23 -3.34 -1.01
CA VAL A 85 1.85 -3.96 0.26
C VAL A 85 2.21 -5.44 0.24
N ARG A 86 2.74 -5.96 1.34
CA ARG A 86 3.04 -7.39 1.50
C ARG A 86 1.83 -8.13 2.08
N ALA A 87 1.53 -9.33 1.56
CA ALA A 87 0.58 -10.25 2.16
C ALA A 87 1.15 -11.67 2.06
N GLY A 88 1.49 -12.27 3.21
CA GLY A 88 2.31 -13.48 3.24
C GLY A 88 3.65 -13.23 2.54
N ASP A 89 4.00 -14.10 1.59
CA ASP A 89 5.21 -13.97 0.76
C ASP A 89 4.98 -13.14 -0.52
N LEU A 90 3.75 -12.70 -0.77
CA LEU A 90 3.40 -11.90 -1.95
C LEU A 90 3.63 -10.41 -1.69
N THR A 91 4.15 -9.71 -2.70
CA THR A 91 4.12 -8.24 -2.75
C THR A 91 3.11 -7.80 -3.79
N PHE A 92 2.05 -7.16 -3.32
CA PHE A 92 1.06 -6.49 -4.15
C PHE A 92 1.59 -5.13 -4.60
N HIS A 93 1.53 -4.87 -5.90
CA HIS A 93 1.89 -3.60 -6.53
C HIS A 93 0.63 -2.88 -6.99
N ALA A 94 0.53 -1.59 -6.73
CA ALA A 94 -0.55 -0.78 -7.25
C ALA A 94 -0.52 -0.76 -8.79
N VAL A 95 -1.69 -0.91 -9.42
CA VAL A 95 -1.87 -0.79 -10.86
C VAL A 95 -2.14 0.68 -11.20
N PRO A 96 -1.26 1.36 -11.95
CA PRO A 96 -1.36 2.79 -12.23
C PRO A 96 -2.72 3.22 -12.75
N GLY A 97 -3.23 4.35 -12.26
CA GLY A 97 -4.53 4.91 -12.67
C GLY A 97 -5.77 4.14 -12.20
N THR A 98 -5.60 3.09 -11.39
CA THR A 98 -6.71 2.29 -10.85
C THR A 98 -6.59 2.13 -9.32
N TRP A 99 -7.66 1.67 -8.68
CA TRP A 99 -7.67 1.18 -7.29
C TRP A 99 -7.45 -0.34 -7.22
N SER A 100 -6.60 -0.86 -8.09
CA SER A 100 -6.24 -2.28 -8.15
C SER A 100 -4.81 -2.50 -7.69
N TYR A 101 -4.58 -3.66 -7.10
CA TYR A 101 -3.30 -4.15 -6.63
C TYR A 101 -3.05 -5.54 -7.20
N ARG A 102 -1.86 -5.76 -7.77
CA ARG A 102 -1.49 -7.02 -8.40
C ARG A 102 -0.28 -7.64 -7.72
N ALA A 103 -0.38 -8.93 -7.43
CA ALA A 103 0.76 -9.76 -7.02
C ALA A 103 0.88 -10.97 -7.96
N THR A 104 2.09 -11.48 -8.09
CA THR A 104 2.38 -12.71 -8.83
C THR A 104 3.21 -13.63 -7.95
N GLY A 105 2.65 -14.79 -7.64
CA GLY A 105 3.32 -15.93 -7.01
C GLY A 105 3.11 -17.17 -7.88
N ALA A 106 2.59 -18.25 -7.28
CA ALA A 106 2.09 -19.41 -8.02
C ALA A 106 0.92 -19.04 -8.94
N HIS A 107 0.10 -18.08 -8.50
CA HIS A 107 -0.96 -17.47 -9.31
C HIS A 107 -0.73 -15.96 -9.49
N THR A 108 -1.40 -15.38 -10.47
CA THR A 108 -1.52 -13.92 -10.60
C THR A 108 -2.81 -13.46 -9.93
N TYR A 109 -2.67 -12.71 -8.84
CA TYR A 109 -3.78 -12.14 -8.10
C TYR A 109 -3.96 -10.67 -8.49
N THR A 110 -5.17 -10.26 -8.83
CA THR A 110 -5.52 -8.85 -8.97
C THR A 110 -6.67 -8.55 -8.02
N LEU A 111 -6.38 -7.77 -6.99
CA LEU A 111 -7.33 -7.28 -6.01
C LEU A 111 -7.78 -5.87 -6.44
N THR A 112 -9.06 -5.60 -6.52
CA THR A 112 -9.59 -4.28 -6.91
C THR A 112 -10.58 -3.79 -5.87
N ALA A 113 -10.35 -2.58 -5.36
CA ALA A 113 -11.30 -1.92 -4.48
C ALA A 113 -12.50 -1.43 -5.31
N GLY A 114 -13.70 -1.72 -4.82
CA GLY A 114 -14.93 -1.11 -5.30
C GLY A 114 -14.97 0.37 -4.92
N VAL A 115 -15.49 1.20 -5.82
CA VAL A 115 -15.74 2.62 -5.56
C VAL A 115 -17.24 2.83 -5.57
N GLY A 116 -17.86 2.96 -4.39
CA GLY A 116 -19.32 3.12 -4.24
C GLY A 116 -19.96 1.98 -3.45
N ASP A 117 -21.07 1.44 -3.98
CA ASP A 117 -21.83 0.34 -3.37
C ASP A 117 -21.20 -1.05 -3.64
N GLU A 118 -21.62 -2.06 -2.89
CA GLU A 118 -21.12 -3.44 -2.89
C GLU A 118 -20.95 -4.08 -4.29
N PRO A 119 -19.93 -4.96 -4.47
CA PRO A 119 -18.98 -5.44 -3.46
C PRO A 119 -17.81 -4.47 -3.24
N MET A 120 -17.34 -4.41 -1.99
CA MET A 120 -16.24 -3.53 -1.57
C MET A 120 -14.90 -3.93 -2.18
N TRP A 121 -14.71 -5.22 -2.45
CA TRP A 121 -13.49 -5.77 -3.03
C TRP A 121 -13.81 -6.86 -4.04
N THR A 122 -12.98 -6.94 -5.07
CA THR A 122 -13.01 -8.05 -6.03
C THR A 122 -11.62 -8.65 -6.19
N LEU A 123 -11.56 -9.97 -6.29
CA LEU A 123 -10.33 -10.74 -6.52
C LEU A 123 -10.44 -11.50 -7.84
N THR A 124 -9.49 -11.30 -8.73
CA THR A 124 -9.28 -12.13 -9.91
C THR A 124 -8.00 -12.95 -9.75
N ILE A 125 -8.09 -14.25 -10.00
CA ILE A 125 -6.97 -15.19 -9.98
C ILE A 125 -6.71 -15.65 -11.43
N ASP A 126 -5.47 -15.59 -11.90
CA ASP A 126 -5.03 -16.03 -13.23
C ASP A 126 -5.86 -15.48 -14.41
N HIS A 127 -6.36 -14.25 -14.26
CA HIS A 127 -7.25 -13.62 -15.25
C HIS A 127 -8.54 -14.42 -15.52
N ALA A 128 -9.04 -15.14 -14.51
CA ALA A 128 -10.32 -15.82 -14.59
C ALA A 128 -11.45 -14.86 -15.01
N PRO A 129 -12.42 -15.34 -15.81
CA PRO A 129 -13.47 -14.49 -16.38
C PRO A 129 -14.46 -13.94 -15.35
N LEU A 130 -14.55 -14.54 -14.17
CA LEU A 130 -15.39 -14.09 -13.07
C LEU A 130 -14.50 -13.74 -11.88
N ALA A 131 -14.62 -12.49 -11.41
CA ALA A 131 -13.99 -12.06 -10.17
C ALA A 131 -14.82 -12.54 -8.98
N LEU A 132 -14.13 -12.97 -7.93
CA LEU A 132 -14.73 -13.26 -6.63
C LEU A 132 -15.02 -11.92 -5.93
N ALA A 133 -16.19 -11.81 -5.32
CA ALA A 133 -16.66 -10.59 -4.65
C ALA A 133 -16.58 -10.75 -3.14
N TYR A 134 -16.11 -9.70 -2.45
CA TYR A 134 -15.95 -9.66 -1.01
C TYR A 134 -16.43 -8.32 -0.46
N ASP A 135 -17.10 -8.37 0.69
CA ASP A 135 -17.49 -7.17 1.45
C ASP A 135 -16.36 -6.69 2.37
N ASP A 136 -15.40 -7.57 2.65
CA ASP A 136 -14.27 -7.34 3.54
C ASP A 136 -12.95 -7.70 2.84
N LEU A 137 -11.98 -6.80 2.93
CA LEU A 137 -10.63 -7.02 2.42
C LEU A 137 -9.96 -8.24 3.08
N HIS A 138 -10.21 -8.48 4.37
CA HIS A 138 -9.57 -9.58 5.08
C HIS A 138 -9.92 -10.93 4.48
N GLN A 139 -11.19 -11.12 4.13
CA GLN A 139 -11.64 -12.35 3.47
C GLN A 139 -10.97 -12.53 2.10
N ALA A 140 -10.84 -11.46 1.32
CA ALA A 140 -10.15 -11.51 0.04
C ALA A 140 -8.66 -11.90 0.20
N ILE A 141 -7.97 -11.36 1.22
CA ILE A 141 -6.57 -11.68 1.49
C ILE A 141 -6.41 -13.10 2.04
N ASP A 142 -7.29 -13.56 2.93
CA ASP A 142 -7.26 -14.92 3.45
C ASP A 142 -7.44 -15.95 2.32
N ASP A 143 -8.30 -15.68 1.34
CA ASP A 143 -8.47 -16.53 0.16
C ASP A 143 -7.23 -16.54 -0.73
N VAL A 144 -6.56 -15.39 -0.90
CA VAL A 144 -5.24 -15.33 -1.57
C VAL A 144 -4.23 -16.21 -0.85
N LEU A 145 -4.09 -16.07 0.47
CA LEU A 145 -3.10 -16.81 1.26
C LEU A 145 -3.41 -18.30 1.36
N THR A 146 -4.69 -18.69 1.26
CA THR A 146 -5.12 -20.09 1.23
C THR A 146 -4.86 -20.72 -0.15
N THR A 147 -5.02 -19.94 -1.22
CA THR A 147 -4.79 -20.41 -2.60
C THR A 147 -3.30 -20.46 -2.93
N GLU A 148 -2.52 -19.53 -2.41
CA GLU A 148 -1.08 -19.48 -2.61
C GLU A 148 -0.40 -20.61 -1.83
N PRO A 149 0.33 -21.52 -2.50
CA PRO A 149 1.09 -22.55 -1.81
C PRO A 149 2.22 -21.90 -1.01
N VAL A 150 2.33 -22.25 0.27
CA VAL A 150 3.45 -21.84 1.11
C VAL A 150 4.75 -22.35 0.49
N ALA A 151 5.73 -21.46 0.29
CA ALA A 151 7.04 -21.84 -0.20
C ALA A 151 7.67 -22.86 0.78
N ALA A 152 8.12 -24.01 0.26
CA ALA A 152 8.71 -25.10 1.03
C ALA A 152 10.17 -24.83 1.42
#